data_AF-A0A553KI20-F1
#
_entry.id   AF-A0A553KI20-F1
#
_cell.length_a   1.000
_cell.length_b   1.000
_cell.length_c   1.000
_cell.angle_alpha   90.00
_cell.angle_beta   90.00
_cell.angle_gamma   90.00
#
_symmetry.space_group_name_H-M   'P 1'
#
loop_
_entity.id
_entity.type
_entity.pdbx_description
1 polymer ?
#
loop_
_entity_poly.entity_id
_entity_poly.type
_entity_poly.pdbx_seq_one_letter_code
_entity_poly.pdbx_strand_id
1 'polypeptide(L)' 'MAKIKYKHDKGALHIGGGRFFHAGEIYEVTDEDAKRLTETYGDLEIVEEKKAGRGGGRHADAGEGKAAE' A
#
# COMPACT_ATOMS: atom_id res chain seq x y z
N MET A 1 -6.41 -14.85 4.18
CA MET A 1 -6.89 -13.45 4.10
C MET A 1 -5.86 -12.70 3.29
N ALA A 2 -6.28 -12.11 2.18
CA ALA A 2 -5.44 -11.35 1.26
C ALA A 2 -5.79 -9.87 1.34
N LYS A 3 -4.84 -9.00 1.02
CA LYS A 3 -5.05 -7.56 0.97
C LYS A 3 -5.00 -7.10 -0.47
N ILE A 4 -5.93 -6.24 -0.87
CA ILE A 4 -5.95 -5.65 -2.20
C ILE A 4 -5.94 -4.14 -2.09
N LYS A 5 -5.36 -3.48 -3.09
CA LYS A 5 -5.44 -2.02 -3.20
C LYS A 5 -5.74 -1.63 -4.64
N TYR A 6 -6.25 -0.42 -4.77
CA TYR A 6 -6.32 0.24 -6.07
C TYR A 6 -4.92 0.68 -6.50
N LYS A 7 -4.51 0.26 -7.70
CA LYS A 7 -3.17 0.50 -8.25
C LYS A 7 -2.88 1.98 -8.49
N HIS A 8 -3.92 2.79 -8.71
CA HIS A 8 -3.76 4.21 -9.02
C HIS A 8 -3.67 5.05 -7.73
N ASP A 9 -2.79 6.04 -7.75
CA ASP A 9 -2.59 7.02 -6.65
C ASP A 9 -3.76 8.01 -6.47
N LYS A 10 -4.71 8.06 -7.40
CA LYS A 10 -5.87 8.95 -7.32
C LYS A 10 -7.12 8.35 -7.95
N GLY A 11 -8.27 8.79 -7.46
CA GLY A 11 -9.59 8.35 -7.93
C GLY A 11 -10.14 7.17 -7.13
N ALA A 12 -11.19 6.56 -7.68
CA ALA A 12 -11.81 5.39 -7.09
C ALA A 12 -12.25 4.43 -8.20
N LEU A 13 -12.04 3.13 -7.98
CA LEU A 13 -12.60 2.09 -8.83
C LEU A 13 -13.97 1.69 -8.29
N HIS A 14 -15.01 1.90 -9.08
CA HIS A 14 -16.33 1.37 -8.79
C HIS A 14 -16.43 -0.05 -9.34
N ILE A 15 -16.44 -1.04 -8.44
CA ILE A 15 -16.81 -2.40 -8.78
C ILE A 15 -18.31 -2.53 -8.48
N GLY A 16 -19.11 -2.91 -9.47
CA GLY A 16 -20.58 -2.90 -9.34
C GLY A 16 -21.10 -3.59 -8.06
N GLY A 17 -22.28 -3.18 -7.59
CA GLY A 17 -22.83 -3.65 -6.32
C GLY A 17 -22.51 -2.75 -5.11
N GLY A 18 -22.17 -1.48 -5.37
CA GLY A 18 -21.99 -0.46 -4.33
C GLY A 18 -20.65 -0.50 -3.60
N ARG A 19 -19.64 -1.17 -4.17
CA ARG A 19 -18.30 -1.24 -3.60
C ARG A 19 -17.35 -0.33 -4.38
N PHE A 20 -16.59 0.48 -3.64
CA PHE A 20 -15.61 1.40 -4.20
C PHE A 20 -14.24 1.08 -3.60
N PHE A 21 -13.21 1.05 -4.44
CA PHE A 21 -11.83 1.00 -4.00
C PHE A 21 -11.21 2.37 -4.21
N HIS A 22 -10.92 3.06 -3.12
CA HIS A 22 -10.27 4.36 -3.18
C HIS A 22 -8.75 4.22 -3.29
N ALA A 23 -8.14 5.15 -4.02
CA ALA A 23 -6.70 5.27 -4.09
C ALA A 23 -6.08 5.48 -2.70
N GLY A 24 -4.99 4.75 -2.42
CA GLY A 24 -4.28 4.82 -1.14
C GLY A 24 -4.89 3.99 -0.01
N GLU A 25 -6.06 3.38 -0.22
CA GLU A 25 -6.67 2.47 0.75
C GLU A 25 -6.38 1.01 0.43
N ILE A 26 -6.25 0.20 1.50
CA ILE A 26 -6.03 -1.24 1.43
C ILE A 26 -7.25 -1.92 2.04
N TYR A 27 -7.77 -2.91 1.32
CA TYR A 27 -8.96 -3.65 1.72
C TYR A 27 -8.58 -5.11 1.95
N GLU A 28 -8.98 -5.65 3.10
CA GLU A 28 -8.78 -7.06 3.42
C GLU A 28 -9.96 -7.88 2.91
N VAL A 29 -9.65 -8.91 2.12
CA VAL A 29 -10.61 -9.80 1.48
C VAL A 29 -10.12 -11.25 1.58
N THR A 30 -10.93 -12.20 1.12
CA THR A 30 -10.48 -13.60 1.01
C THR A 30 -9.50 -13.75 -0.15
N ASP A 31 -8.65 -14.77 -0.10
CA ASP A 31 -7.69 -15.07 -1.18
C ASP A 31 -8.39 -15.34 -2.52
N GLU A 32 -9.58 -15.97 -2.48
CA GLU A 32 -10.43 -16.19 -3.65
C GLU A 32 -10.99 -14.88 -4.22
N ASP A 33 -11.50 -13.98 -3.36
CA ASP A 33 -11.98 -12.66 -3.83
C ASP A 33 -10.84 -11.81 -4.37
N ALA A 34 -9.66 -11.82 -3.74
CA ALA A 34 -8.51 -11.07 -4.23
C ALA A 34 -8.11 -11.50 -5.65
N LYS A 35 -8.02 -12.81 -5.90
CA LYS A 35 -7.76 -13.34 -7.25
C LYS A 35 -8.86 -12.93 -8.22
N ARG A 36 -10.12 -13.21 -7.89
CA ARG A 36 -11.25 -12.89 -8.78
C ARG A 36 -11.30 -11.39 -9.12
N LEU A 37 -11.09 -10.53 -8.13
CA LEU A 37 -11.10 -9.08 -8.30
C LEU A 37 -9.92 -8.59 -9.15
N THR A 38 -8.71 -9.10 -8.93
CA THR A 38 -7.53 -8.71 -9.75
C THR A 38 -7.56 -9.29 -11.16
N GLU A 39 -8.18 -10.46 -11.37
CA GLU A 39 -8.41 -11.03 -12.70
C GLU A 39 -9.52 -10.29 -13.46
N THR A 40 -10.56 -9.81 -12.76
CA THR A 40 -11.67 -9.07 -13.37
C THR A 40 -11.31 -7.60 -13.59
N TYR A 41 -10.59 -7.00 -12.65
CA TYR A 41 -10.22 -5.59 -12.64
C TYR A 41 -8.70 -5.45 -12.60
N GLY A 42 -8.08 -5.20 -13.75
CA GLY A 42 -6.63 -5.02 -13.87
C GLY A 42 -6.06 -3.79 -13.16
N ASP A 43 -6.94 -2.92 -12.64
CA ASP A 43 -6.57 -1.76 -11.82
C ASP A 43 -6.45 -2.09 -10.32
N LEU A 44 -6.75 -3.33 -9.91
CA LEU A 44 -6.52 -3.82 -8.54
C LEU A 44 -5.24 -4.65 -8.49
N GLU A 45 -4.50 -4.54 -7.38
CA GLU A 45 -3.34 -5.39 -7.13
C GLU A 45 -3.42 -6.05 -5.74
N ILE A 46 -2.95 -7.29 -5.67
CA ILE A 46 -2.81 -8.01 -4.40
C ILE A 46 -1.58 -7.48 -3.69
N VAL A 47 -1.78 -6.88 -2.52
CA VAL A 47 -0.73 -6.44 -1.62
C VAL A 47 -0.42 -7.61 -0.70
N GLU A 48 0.56 -8.43 -1.08
CA GLU A 48 1.15 -9.33 -0.10
C GLU A 48 1.85 -8.46 0.95
N GLU A 49 1.49 -8.63 2.22
CA GLU A 49 2.23 -8.07 3.34
C GLU A 49 3.57 -8.80 3.47
N LYS A 50 4.41 -8.72 2.43
CA LYS A 50 5.85 -8.85 2.63
C LYS A 50 6.17 -7.72 3.59
N LYS A 51 6.36 -8.06 4.86
CA LYS A 51 7.23 -7.31 5.77
C LYS A 51 8.47 -6.95 4.96
N ALA A 52 8.46 -5.76 4.35
CA ALA A 52 9.65 -5.08 3.93
C ALA A 52 10.34 -4.68 5.24
N GLY A 53 11.02 -5.65 5.84
CA GLY A 53 11.93 -5.39 6.92
C GLY A 53 13.05 -4.51 6.38
N ARG A 54 13.06 -3.25 6.82
CA ARG A 54 14.21 -2.31 6.81
C ARG A 54 14.48 -1.68 5.43
N GLY A 55 14.74 -0.38 5.29
CA GLY A 55 15.53 0.43 6.20
C GLY A 55 14.90 1.75 6.62
N GLY A 56 14.73 1.89 7.94
CA GLY A 56 15.09 3.14 8.59
C GLY A 56 16.56 3.42 8.31
N GLY A 57 16.83 4.27 7.33
CA GLY A 57 18.08 4.98 7.20
C GLY A 57 18.12 6.08 8.25
N ARG A 58 18.65 5.74 9.43
CA ARG A 58 19.23 6.75 10.32
C ARG A 58 20.31 7.48 9.51
N HIS A 59 20.09 8.74 9.19
CA HIS A 59 21.18 9.71 9.30
C HIS A 59 20.83 10.57 10.49
N ALA A 60 21.30 10.11 11.66
CA ALA A 60 21.54 11.00 12.77
C ALA A 60 22.63 11.96 12.31
N ASP A 61 22.26 13.20 11.99
CA ASP A 61 23.22 14.30 11.95
C ASP A 61 23.56 14.67 13.40
N ALA A 62 24.43 13.85 14.01
CA ALA A 62 25.17 14.25 15.19
C ALA A 62 26.48 14.85 14.70
N GLY A 63 26.41 16.07 14.18
CA GLY A 63 27.56 16.93 13.96
C GLY A 63 27.96 17.60 15.27
N GLU A 64 28.75 16.90 16.07
CA GLU A 64 29.47 17.48 17.21
C GLU A 64 30.53 18.48 16.71
N GLY A 65 30.59 19.66 17.34
CA GLY A 65 31.81 20.45 17.47
C GLY A 65 31.96 21.71 16.61
N LYS A 66 31.69 22.89 17.21
CA LYS A 66 32.57 24.08 17.13
C LYS A 66 32.17 25.05 18.24
N ALA A 67 32.83 24.95 19.38
CA ALA A 67 33.97 25.76 19.81
C ALA A 67 33.56 27.14 20.35
N ALA A 68 34.09 27.40 21.53
CA ALA A 68 33.98 28.59 22.36
C ALA A 68 34.16 29.92 21.61
N GLU A 69 33.46 30.93 22.09
CA GLU A 69 34.05 32.22 22.44
C GLU A 69 33.37 32.78 23.69
#